data_AF-A0A7X5BJ64-F1
#
_entry.id   AF-A0A7X5BJ64-F1
#
_cell.length_a   1.000
_cell.length_b   1.000
_cell.length_c   1.000
_cell.angle_alpha   90.00
_cell.angle_beta   90.00
_cell.angle_gamma   90.00
#
_symmetry.space_group_name_H-M   'P 1'
#
loop_
_entity.id
_entity.type
_entity.pdbx_description
1 polymer ?
#
loop_
_entity_poly.entity_id
_entity_poly.type
_entity_poly.pdbx_seq_one_letter_code
_entity_poly.pdbx_strand_id
1 'polypeptide(L)'
;MKFSNSHTMIIALITLIGAIIFSFISSTAAIAFALGAVLSGFANHYLNTNQDENMMGDENQSSKTLYVGNLPYRANESEVKDLFSEYGEVFAVRLMKDKRTGKRRGFGFVVMSSKDADYAVSKLNEKEFGQRTLKVREANDPKNEDS
;
A
#
# COMPACT_ATOMS: atom_id res chain seq x y z
N MET A 1 -13.50 -61.76 43.48
CA MET A 1 -13.28 -61.58 42.03
C MET A 1 -11.83 -61.18 41.81
N LYS A 2 -11.03 -62.04 41.17
CA LYS A 2 -9.58 -61.89 40.98
C LYS A 2 -9.36 -61.41 39.54
N PHE A 3 -9.34 -60.10 39.32
CA PHE A 3 -9.06 -59.55 37.99
C PHE A 3 -7.58 -59.76 37.66
N SER A 4 -7.30 -60.29 36.47
CA SER A 4 -5.94 -60.57 36.02
C SER A 4 -5.12 -59.27 35.95
N ASN A 5 -4.01 -59.23 36.69
CA ASN A 5 -3.14 -58.06 36.86
C ASN A 5 -2.56 -57.50 35.54
N SER A 6 -2.68 -58.22 34.42
CA SER A 6 -2.20 -57.76 33.10
C SER A 6 -3.10 -56.66 32.51
N HIS A 7 -4.42 -56.82 32.57
CA HIS A 7 -5.35 -55.84 31.97
C HIS A 7 -5.39 -54.52 32.76
N THR A 8 -5.30 -54.59 34.08
CA THR A 8 -5.27 -53.39 34.94
C THR A 8 -3.98 -52.59 34.74
N MET A 9 -2.84 -53.26 34.52
CA MET A 9 -1.58 -52.60 34.18
C MET A 9 -1.61 -51.95 32.79
N ILE A 10 -2.21 -52.60 31.79
CA ILE A 10 -2.34 -52.03 30.44
C ILE A 10 -3.25 -50.79 30.45
N ILE A 11 -4.39 -50.85 31.14
CA ILE A 11 -5.31 -49.71 31.25
C ILE A 11 -4.62 -48.55 32.00
N ALA A 12 -3.90 -48.83 33.09
CA ALA A 12 -3.16 -47.81 33.82
C ALA A 12 -2.10 -47.10 32.94
N LEU A 13 -1.38 -47.87 32.11
CA LEU A 13 -0.38 -47.33 31.19
C LEU A 13 -1.00 -46.40 30.14
N ILE A 14 -2.13 -46.80 29.54
CA ILE A 14 -2.84 -46.00 28.54
C ILE A 14 -3.37 -44.70 29.18
N THR A 15 -3.94 -44.77 30.38
CA THR A 15 -4.42 -43.58 31.09
C THR A 15 -3.30 -42.61 31.45
N LEU A 16 -2.12 -43.13 31.82
CA LEU A 16 -0.96 -42.31 32.16
C LEU A 16 -0.40 -41.60 30.92
N ILE A 17 -0.26 -42.31 29.80
CA ILE A 17 0.19 -41.75 28.53
C ILE A 17 -0.83 -40.72 28.01
N GLY A 18 -2.12 -41.03 28.10
CA GLY A 18 -3.21 -40.10 27.74
C GLY A 18 -3.20 -38.82 28.57
N ALA A 19 -2.98 -38.91 29.88
CA ALA A 19 -2.90 -37.75 30.77
C ALA A 19 -1.69 -36.84 30.47
N ILE A 20 -0.55 -37.44 30.13
CA ILE A 20 0.66 -36.70 29.74
C ILE A 20 0.41 -35.97 28.41
N ILE A 21 -0.09 -36.67 27.38
CA ILE A 21 -0.39 -36.06 26.07
C ILE A 21 -1.47 -34.97 26.21
N PHE A 22 -2.53 -35.22 26.98
CA PHE A 22 -3.60 -34.26 27.23
C PHE A 22 -3.11 -32.99 27.97
N SER A 23 -2.13 -33.15 28.86
CA SER A 23 -1.50 -32.02 29.57
C SER A 23 -0.67 -31.13 28.64
N PHE A 24 -0.10 -31.69 27.56
CA PHE A 24 0.60 -30.91 26.53
C PHE A 24 -0.33 -30.24 25.52
N ILE A 25 -1.53 -30.79 25.26
CA ILE A 25 -2.51 -30.20 24.32
C ILE A 25 -3.23 -28.99 24.94
N SER A 26 -3.48 -28.98 26.25
CA SER A 26 -4.24 -27.91 26.93
C SER A 26 -3.50 -26.55 26.99
N SER A 27 -2.16 -26.55 26.88
CA SER A 27 -1.37 -25.30 26.88
C SER A 27 -1.36 -24.58 25.52
N THR A 28 -1.87 -25.22 24.47
CA THR A 28 -1.75 -24.69 23.11
C THR A 28 -2.71 -23.54 22.83
N ALA A 29 -3.85 -23.42 23.51
CA ALA A 29 -4.78 -22.31 23.24
C ALA A 29 -4.17 -20.94 23.60
N ALA A 30 -3.50 -20.83 24.75
CA ALA A 30 -2.84 -19.59 25.16
C ALA A 30 -1.63 -19.25 24.28
N ILE A 31 -0.84 -20.26 23.92
CA ILE A 31 0.33 -20.08 23.05
C ILE A 31 -0.12 -19.75 21.61
N ALA A 32 -1.11 -20.45 21.06
CA ALA A 32 -1.68 -20.17 19.76
C ALA A 32 -2.36 -18.80 19.71
N PHE A 33 -3.06 -18.39 20.76
CA PHE A 33 -3.62 -17.05 20.87
C PHE A 33 -2.54 -15.97 20.97
N ALA A 34 -1.48 -16.20 21.76
CA ALA A 34 -0.34 -15.28 21.86
C ALA A 34 0.39 -15.14 20.52
N LEU A 35 0.66 -16.25 19.83
CA LEU A 35 1.25 -16.24 18.49
C LEU A 35 0.32 -15.57 17.47
N GLY A 36 -0.98 -15.85 17.53
CA GLY A 36 -1.99 -15.24 16.68
C GLY A 36 -2.12 -13.72 16.89
N ALA A 37 -2.08 -13.26 18.15
CA ALA A 37 -2.13 -11.84 18.49
C ALA A 37 -0.86 -11.09 18.06
N VAL A 38 0.32 -11.69 18.21
CA VAL A 38 1.59 -11.11 17.75
C VAL A 38 1.62 -11.06 16.22
N LEU A 39 1.24 -12.14 15.53
CA LEU A 39 1.18 -12.18 14.06
C LEU A 39 0.13 -11.22 13.52
N SER A 40 -1.04 -11.10 14.15
CA SER A 40 -2.10 -10.17 13.73
C SER A 40 -1.73 -8.71 14.00
N GLY A 41 -1.05 -8.41 15.11
CA GLY A 41 -0.50 -7.08 15.38
C GLY A 41 0.56 -6.66 14.36
N PHE A 42 1.48 -7.58 14.01
CA PHE A 42 2.46 -7.34 12.96
C PHE A 42 1.84 -7.29 11.56
N ALA A 43 0.86 -8.12 11.25
CA ALA A 43 0.12 -8.06 9.99
C ALA A 43 -0.64 -6.74 9.88
N ASN A 44 -1.25 -6.24 10.96
CA ASN A 44 -1.89 -4.93 10.94
C ASN A 44 -0.85 -3.81 10.76
N HIS A 45 0.37 -3.92 11.31
CA HIS A 45 1.44 -2.98 11.01
C HIS A 45 1.89 -3.04 9.52
N TYR A 46 1.99 -4.24 8.95
CA TYR A 46 2.38 -4.43 7.55
C TYR A 46 1.27 -4.00 6.57
N LEU A 47 -0.01 -4.27 6.88
CA LEU A 47 -1.16 -3.92 6.05
C LEU A 47 -1.62 -2.47 6.25
N ASN A 48 -1.32 -1.86 7.41
CA ASN A 48 -1.45 -0.43 7.65
C ASN A 48 -0.23 0.37 7.13
N THR A 49 0.57 -0.22 6.24
CA THR A 49 1.08 0.53 5.08
C THR A 49 -0.13 0.92 4.25
N ASN A 50 -0.90 1.87 4.76
CA ASN A 50 -1.71 2.70 3.91
C ASN A 50 -0.76 3.34 2.91
N GLN A 51 -1.35 3.64 1.77
CA GLN A 51 -0.85 4.52 0.74
C GLN A 51 -0.65 5.95 1.28
N ASP A 52 0.13 6.10 2.35
CA ASP A 52 0.92 7.28 2.52
C ASP A 52 2.10 7.08 1.58
N GLU A 53 1.91 7.56 0.35
CA GLU A 53 2.99 8.13 -0.44
C GLU A 53 3.66 9.23 0.41
N ASN A 54 4.36 8.84 1.48
CA ASN A 54 5.50 9.58 1.94
C ASN A 54 6.50 9.44 0.81
N MET A 55 6.39 10.40 -0.10
CA MET A 55 7.49 10.92 -0.89
C MET A 55 8.59 11.22 0.13
N MET A 56 9.37 10.18 0.46
CA MET A 56 10.72 10.36 0.96
C MET A 56 11.43 11.05 -0.19
N GLY A 57 11.40 12.38 -0.14
CA GLY A 57 12.25 13.21 -0.96
C GLY A 57 13.66 12.76 -0.66
N ASP A 58 14.25 12.06 -1.61
CA ASP A 58 15.70 12.01 -1.72
C ASP A 58 16.14 13.47 -1.89
N GLU A 59 16.66 14.03 -0.81
CA GLU A 59 17.07 15.44 -0.65
C GLU A 59 18.23 15.81 -1.59
N ASN A 60 18.63 14.90 -2.48
CA ASN A 60 19.73 15.03 -3.41
C ASN A 60 19.29 15.03 -4.89
N GLN A 61 17.99 14.89 -5.19
CA GLN A 61 17.44 15.04 -6.54
C GLN A 61 16.35 16.12 -6.57
N SER A 62 16.68 17.29 -7.13
CA SER A 62 15.71 18.36 -7.40
C SER A 62 14.54 17.83 -8.23
N SER A 63 13.37 17.67 -7.62
CA SER A 63 12.12 17.28 -8.28
C SER A 63 11.15 18.45 -8.31
N LYS A 64 10.28 18.48 -9.31
CA LYS A 64 9.20 19.46 -9.46
C LYS A 64 7.87 18.74 -9.57
N THR A 65 6.84 19.33 -8.97
CA THR A 65 5.47 18.85 -9.09
C THR A 65 4.77 19.60 -10.23
N LEU A 66 4.15 18.86 -11.14
CA LEU A 66 3.36 19.39 -12.24
C LEU A 66 1.88 19.11 -12.01
N TYR A 67 1.05 20.13 -12.26
CA TYR A 67 -0.40 20.00 -12.34
C TYR A 67 -0.79 19.57 -13.75
N VAL A 68 -1.63 18.54 -13.85
CA VAL A 68 -2.17 18.02 -15.11
C VAL A 68 -3.69 18.08 -15.08
N GLY A 69 -4.27 19.00 -15.85
CA GLY A 69 -5.71 19.23 -15.93
C GLY A 69 -6.32 18.76 -17.24
N ASN A 70 -7.66 18.69 -17.24
CA ASN A 70 -8.50 18.28 -18.37
C ASN A 70 -8.24 16.85 -18.86
N LEU A 71 -7.75 15.98 -17.97
CA LEU A 71 -7.57 14.56 -18.26
C LEU A 71 -8.94 13.90 -18.54
N PRO A 72 -9.00 12.96 -19.50
CA PRO A 72 -10.17 12.11 -19.69
C PRO A 72 -10.57 11.44 -18.39
N TYR A 73 -11.87 11.36 -18.10
CA TYR A 73 -12.35 10.64 -16.91
C TYR A 73 -11.99 9.15 -16.93
N ARG A 74 -11.60 8.60 -18.08
CA ARG A 74 -11.12 7.22 -18.20
C ARG A 74 -9.61 7.05 -17.97
N ALA A 75 -8.84 8.14 -17.92
CA ALA A 75 -7.40 8.10 -17.74
C ALA A 75 -7.01 7.46 -16.40
N ASN A 76 -5.98 6.63 -16.44
CA ASN A 76 -5.39 5.94 -15.30
C ASN A 76 -4.02 6.53 -14.96
N GLU A 77 -3.53 6.26 -13.74
CA GLU A 77 -2.21 6.71 -13.28
C GLU A 77 -1.08 6.15 -14.14
N SER A 78 -1.18 4.88 -14.59
CA SER A 78 -0.21 4.28 -15.51
C SER A 78 -0.13 5.03 -16.84
N GLU A 79 -1.27 5.34 -17.47
CA GLU A 79 -1.29 6.02 -18.77
C GLU A 79 -0.68 7.43 -18.68
N VAL A 80 -0.94 8.13 -17.56
CA VAL A 80 -0.34 9.44 -17.31
C VAL A 80 1.14 9.31 -17.01
N LYS A 81 1.57 8.29 -16.25
CA LYS A 81 2.98 8.02 -16.01
C LYS A 81 3.72 7.76 -17.33
N ASP A 82 3.20 6.86 -18.16
CA ASP A 82 3.80 6.48 -19.44
C ASP A 82 3.94 7.70 -20.37
N LEU A 83 2.89 8.53 -20.44
CA LEU A 83 2.91 9.77 -21.22
C LEU A 83 4.00 10.74 -20.74
N PHE A 84 4.19 10.91 -19.44
CA PHE A 84 5.21 11.83 -18.91
C PHE A 84 6.62 11.22 -18.94
N SER A 85 6.74 9.89 -18.87
CA SER A 85 8.00 9.16 -18.95
C SER A 85 8.71 9.29 -20.31
N GLU A 86 7.98 9.62 -21.37
CA GLU A 86 8.58 9.98 -22.68
C GLU A 86 9.42 11.27 -22.64
N TYR A 87 9.16 12.15 -21.67
CA TYR A 87 9.77 13.49 -21.59
C TYR A 87 10.74 13.64 -20.42
N GLY A 88 10.79 12.68 -19.49
CA GLY A 88 11.69 12.70 -18.34
C GLY A 88 11.42 11.62 -17.31
N GLU A 89 12.20 11.62 -16.23
CA GLU A 89 12.01 10.68 -15.12
C GLU A 89 10.83 11.08 -14.24
N VAL A 90 9.86 10.17 -14.09
CA VAL A 90 8.65 10.37 -13.28
C VAL A 90 8.75 9.57 -11.98
N PHE A 91 8.74 10.28 -10.85
CA PHE A 91 8.81 9.71 -9.51
C PHE A 91 7.44 9.24 -9.03
N ALA A 92 6.41 10.07 -9.18
CA ALA A 92 5.07 9.78 -8.67
C ALA A 92 3.96 10.40 -9.54
N VAL A 93 2.79 9.76 -9.56
CA VAL A 93 1.60 10.27 -10.26
C VAL A 93 0.38 10.07 -9.37
N ARG A 94 -0.36 11.15 -9.12
CA ARG A 94 -1.51 11.16 -8.22
C ARG A 94 -2.75 11.75 -8.91
N LEU A 95 -3.74 10.91 -9.24
CA LEU A 95 -4.97 11.38 -9.88
C LEU A 95 -6.08 11.68 -8.87
N MET A 96 -6.69 12.86 -8.98
CA MET A 96 -7.70 13.29 -8.01
C MET A 96 -9.08 12.73 -8.33
N LYS A 97 -9.67 12.09 -7.32
CA LYS A 97 -11.04 11.56 -7.32
C LYS A 97 -11.89 12.35 -6.34
N ASP A 98 -13.16 12.53 -6.67
CA ASP A 98 -14.15 13.10 -5.77
C ASP A 98 -14.40 12.11 -4.62
N LYS A 99 -14.16 12.54 -3.37
CA LYS A 99 -14.30 11.69 -2.18
C LYS A 99 -15.76 11.27 -1.91
N ARG A 100 -16.74 12.04 -2.38
CA ARG A 100 -18.17 11.79 -2.14
C ARG A 100 -18.77 10.88 -3.21
N THR A 101 -18.36 11.07 -4.47
CA THR A 101 -18.94 10.34 -5.62
C THR A 101 -18.03 9.25 -6.18
N GLY A 102 -16.76 9.20 -5.79
CA GLY A 102 -15.74 8.32 -6.34
C GLY A 102 -15.35 8.64 -7.79
N LYS A 103 -16.01 9.62 -8.42
CA LYS A 103 -15.77 9.97 -9.83
C LYS A 103 -14.46 10.74 -9.98
N ARG A 104 -13.72 10.46 -11.04
CA ARG A 104 -12.48 11.17 -11.37
C ARG A 104 -12.80 12.63 -11.68
N ARG A 105 -12.02 13.56 -11.13
CA ARG A 105 -12.22 15.01 -11.36
C ARG A 105 -11.60 15.51 -12.66
N GLY A 106 -10.86 14.65 -13.37
CA GLY A 106 -10.19 14.99 -14.63
C GLY A 106 -8.94 15.84 -14.43
N PHE A 107 -8.29 15.73 -13.27
CA PHE A 107 -7.00 16.36 -13.01
C PHE A 107 -6.17 15.54 -12.01
N GLY A 108 -4.87 15.79 -11.99
CA GLY A 108 -3.92 15.15 -11.07
C GLY A 108 -2.61 15.91 -10.98
N PHE A 109 -1.67 15.31 -10.25
CA PHE A 109 -0.33 15.82 -10.03
C PHE A 109 0.70 14.79 -10.44
N VAL A 110 1.80 15.23 -11.04
CA VAL A 110 2.92 14.38 -11.46
C VAL A 110 4.20 14.95 -10.86
N VAL A 111 4.96 14.13 -10.15
CA VAL A 111 6.26 14.50 -9.60
C VAL A 111 7.34 13.95 -10.52
N MET A 112 8.19 14.83 -11.04
CA MET A 112 9.24 14.46 -11.99
C MET A 112 10.53 15.24 -11.74
N SER A 113 11.62 14.84 -12.40
CA SER A 113 12.90 15.55 -12.37
C SER A 113 12.73 17.03 -12.71
N SER A 114 13.26 17.93 -11.87
CA SER A 114 13.16 19.38 -12.09
C SER A 114 13.80 19.83 -13.40
N LYS A 115 14.78 19.08 -13.93
CA LYS A 115 15.46 19.41 -15.20
C LYS A 115 14.55 19.16 -16.40
N ASP A 116 13.70 18.14 -16.30
CA ASP A 116 12.84 17.69 -17.38
C ASP A 116 11.43 18.28 -17.30
N ALA A 117 11.04 18.76 -16.12
CA ALA A 117 9.72 19.32 -15.85
C ALA A 117 9.34 20.47 -16.80
N ASP A 118 10.23 21.44 -17.00
CA ASP A 118 9.95 22.59 -17.87
C ASP A 118 9.79 22.19 -19.35
N TYR A 119 10.55 21.17 -19.78
CA TYR A 119 10.44 20.59 -21.11
C TYR A 119 9.11 19.84 -21.29
N ALA A 120 8.75 19.00 -20.32
CA ALA A 120 7.48 18.26 -20.33
C ALA A 120 6.27 19.20 -20.33
N VAL A 121 6.29 20.27 -19.53
CA VAL A 121 5.24 21.31 -19.55
C VAL A 121 5.11 21.90 -20.94
N SER A 122 6.22 22.30 -21.56
CA SER A 122 6.21 22.95 -22.87
C SER A 122 5.71 22.04 -24.00
N LYS A 123 5.88 20.72 -23.88
CA LYS A 123 5.47 19.73 -24.90
C LYS A 123 4.07 19.16 -24.68
N LEU A 124 3.66 18.99 -23.43
CA LEU A 124 2.39 18.37 -23.07
C LEU A 124 1.28 19.38 -22.81
N ASN A 125 1.61 20.63 -22.47
CA ASN A 125 0.60 21.66 -22.38
C ASN A 125 -0.05 21.89 -23.75
N GLU A 126 -1.38 21.90 -23.79
CA GLU A 126 -2.20 22.02 -25.00
C GLU A 126 -2.14 20.82 -25.96
N LYS A 127 -1.53 19.70 -25.55
CA LYS A 127 -1.56 18.46 -26.31
C LYS A 127 -2.94 17.80 -26.22
N GLU A 128 -3.44 17.24 -27.32
CA GLU A 128 -4.65 16.42 -27.30
C GLU A 128 -4.37 15.02 -26.74
N PHE A 129 -5.18 14.62 -25.75
CA PHE A 129 -5.14 13.30 -25.14
C PHE A 129 -6.57 12.82 -24.86
N GLY A 130 -6.97 11.73 -25.50
CA GLY A 130 -8.32 11.17 -25.34
C GLY A 130 -9.44 12.16 -25.67
N GLN A 131 -9.29 12.89 -26.79
CA GLN A 131 -10.23 13.92 -27.27
C GLN A 131 -10.38 15.14 -26.33
N ARG A 132 -9.40 15.36 -25.45
CA ARG A 132 -9.35 16.52 -24.56
C ARG A 132 -7.97 17.17 -24.62
N THR A 133 -7.95 18.49 -24.63
CA THR A 133 -6.71 19.27 -24.60
C THR A 133 -6.15 19.32 -23.19
N LEU A 134 -5.00 18.71 -22.96
CA LEU A 134 -4.35 18.71 -21.64
C LEU A 134 -3.90 20.10 -21.24
N LYS A 135 -3.95 20.36 -19.94
CA LYS A 135 -3.46 21.60 -19.35
C LYS A 135 -2.37 21.27 -18.35
N VAL A 136 -1.12 21.49 -18.72
CA VAL A 136 0.04 21.13 -17.89
C VAL A 136 0.72 22.41 -17.42
N ARG A 137 0.98 22.50 -16.12
CA ARG A 137 1.62 23.66 -15.49
C ARG A 137 2.46 23.20 -14.31
N GLU A 138 3.45 24.00 -13.92
CA GLU A 138 4.10 23.82 -12.62
C GLU A 138 3.04 23.98 -11.51
N ALA A 139 2.96 22.98 -10.63
CA ALA A 139 2.08 23.05 -9.48
C ALA A 139 2.77 23.91 -8.43
N ASN A 140 2.03 24.89 -7.89
CA ASN A 140 2.49 25.55 -6.69
C ASN A 140 2.36 24.51 -5.56
N ASP A 141 3.46 24.19 -4.88
CA ASP A 141 3.39 23.33 -3.70
C ASP A 141 2.35 23.94 -2.73
N PRO A 142 1.48 23.12 -2.12
CA PRO A 142 0.74 23.61 -0.98
C PRO A 142 1.79 24.07 0.02
N LYS A 143 1.86 25.40 0.22
CA LYS A 143 2.63 26.01 1.31
C LYS A 143 2.29 25.21 2.56
N ASN A 144 3.19 24.36 3.03
CA ASN A 144 3.10 23.84 4.38
C ASN A 144 3.42 25.05 5.25
N GLU A 145 2.37 25.75 5.69
CA GLU A 145 2.44 26.88 6.62
C GLU A 145 2.79 26.39 8.03
N ASP A 146 3.95 25.76 8.17
CA ASP A 146 4.53 25.42 9.46
C ASP A 146 5.89 26.14 9.55
N SER A 147 5.87 27.40 9.95
CA SER A 147 7.05 28.19 10.38
C SER A 147 6.83 28.70 11.79
#